data_AF-A0A3M6T9L9-F1
#
_entry.id   AF-A0A3M6T9L9-F1
#
_cell.length_a   1.000
_cell.length_b   1.000
_cell.length_c   1.000
_cell.angle_alpha   90.00
_cell.angle_beta   90.00
_cell.angle_gamma   90.00
#
_symmetry.space_group_name_H-M   'P 1'
#
loop_
_entity.id
_entity.type
_entity.pdbx_description
1 polymer ?
#
loop_
_entity_poly.entity_id
_entity_poly.type
_entity_poly.pdbx_seq_one_letter_code
_entity_poly.pdbx_strand_id
1 'polypeptide(L)'
;MFGHIFWLEFSVIILIFDPATFAEQNHEDHDLETERTANATNTLNLLLNSHDKRLRPKFGGRPVTVYVDLYIVDIGDISVTN
;
A
#
# COMPACT_ATOMS: atom_id res chain seq x y z
N MET A 1 47.89 -30.38 2.15
CA MET A 1 47.52 -29.62 0.94
C MET A 1 46.02 -29.35 0.94
N PHE A 2 45.51 -28.53 1.88
CA PHE A 2 44.07 -28.26 2.05
C PHE A 2 43.82 -26.86 2.67
N GLY A 3 44.78 -25.93 2.58
CA GLY A 3 44.71 -24.62 3.24
C GLY A 3 44.27 -23.45 2.38
N HIS A 4 44.35 -23.57 1.04
CA HIS A 4 44.04 -22.46 0.12
C HIS A 4 42.59 -22.43 -0.39
N ILE A 5 41.87 -23.55 -0.33
CA ILE A 5 40.48 -23.65 -0.81
C ILE A 5 39.52 -23.02 0.21
N PHE A 6 39.80 -23.14 1.51
CA PHE A 6 38.89 -22.70 2.58
C PHE A 6 38.77 -21.16 2.70
N TRP A 7 39.77 -20.40 2.27
CA TRP A 7 39.76 -18.93 2.33
C TRP A 7 38.99 -18.27 1.17
N LEU A 8 38.94 -18.95 0.01
CA LEU A 8 38.20 -18.47 -1.16
C LEU A 8 36.68 -18.58 -0.94
N GLU A 9 36.22 -19.67 -0.33
CA GLU A 9 34.80 -19.86 0.01
C GLU A 9 34.29 -18.79 0.99
N PHE A 10 35.09 -18.37 1.98
CA PHE A 10 34.72 -17.31 2.92
C PHE A 10 34.62 -15.91 2.26
N SER A 11 35.48 -15.61 1.28
CA SER A 11 35.38 -14.33 0.53
C SER A 11 34.12 -14.26 -0.32
N VAL A 12 33.69 -15.38 -0.92
CA VAL A 12 32.46 -15.43 -1.71
C VAL A 12 31.23 -15.17 -0.84
N ILE A 13 31.19 -15.70 0.39
CA ILE A 13 30.08 -15.46 1.33
C ILE A 13 29.99 -13.98 1.72
N ILE A 14 31.12 -13.30 1.96
CA ILE A 14 31.13 -11.87 2.34
C ILE A 14 30.65 -10.97 1.19
N LEU A 15 30.93 -11.31 -0.07
CA LEU A 15 30.44 -10.57 -1.23
C LEU A 15 28.94 -10.80 -1.49
N ILE A 16 28.42 -11.99 -1.18
CA ILE A 16 26.99 -12.31 -1.33
C ILE A 16 26.14 -11.65 -0.22
N PHE A 17 26.71 -11.48 0.98
CA PHE A 17 26.02 -10.92 2.15
C PHE A 17 26.47 -9.49 2.53
N ASP A 18 26.98 -8.71 1.58
CA ASP A 18 27.33 -7.31 1.82
C ASP A 18 26.04 -6.49 2.06
N PRO A 19 25.87 -5.80 3.20
CA PRO A 19 24.71 -4.94 3.44
C PRO A 19 24.52 -3.84 2.38
N ALA A 20 25.58 -3.42 1.69
CA ALA A 20 25.50 -2.40 0.64
C ALA A 20 24.72 -2.89 -0.60
N THR A 21 24.93 -4.14 -1.01
CA THR A 21 24.25 -4.72 -2.18
C THR A 21 22.77 -4.97 -1.90
N PHE A 22 22.43 -5.40 -0.68
CA PHE A 22 21.02 -5.51 -0.27
C PHE A 22 20.32 -4.14 -0.21
N ALA A 23 21.01 -3.08 0.23
CA ALA A 23 20.43 -1.75 0.26
C ALA A 23 20.14 -1.22 -1.16
N GLU A 24 21.03 -1.50 -2.11
CA GLU A 24 20.87 -1.12 -3.52
C GLU A 24 19.70 -1.87 -4.18
N GLN A 25 19.59 -3.19 -3.96
CA GLN A 25 18.45 -3.98 -4.46
C GLN A 25 17.10 -3.51 -3.90
N ASN A 26 17.02 -3.24 -2.59
CA ASN A 26 15.79 -2.72 -1.98
C ASN A 26 15.40 -1.34 -2.53
N HIS A 27 16.38 -0.51 -2.90
CA HIS A 27 16.14 0.81 -3.49
C HIS A 27 15.62 0.69 -4.92
N GLU A 28 16.23 -0.17 -5.75
CA GLU A 28 15.73 -0.47 -7.10
C GLU A 28 14.32 -1.07 -7.08
N ASP A 29 14.05 -2.02 -6.18
CA ASP A 29 12.73 -2.63 -6.03
C ASP A 29 11.68 -1.59 -5.60
N HIS A 30 12.04 -0.67 -4.69
CA HIS A 30 11.17 0.42 -4.28
C HIS A 30 10.89 1.43 -5.41
N ASP A 31 11.90 1.76 -6.22
CA ASP A 31 11.77 2.67 -7.35
C ASP A 31 10.88 2.05 -8.45
N LEU A 32 11.05 0.76 -8.72
CA LEU A 32 10.21 0.00 -9.66
C LEU A 32 8.74 -0.04 -9.22
N GLU A 33 8.48 -0.27 -7.92
CA GLU A 33 7.12 -0.22 -7.39
C GLU A 33 6.52 1.21 -7.41
N THR A 34 7.35 2.23 -7.21
CA THR A 34 6.95 3.63 -7.35
C THR A 34 6.57 3.97 -8.80
N GLU A 35 7.33 3.50 -9.78
CA GLU A 35 7.00 3.67 -11.21
C GLU A 35 5.71 2.94 -11.59
N ARG A 36 5.52 1.70 -11.12
CA ARG A 36 4.29 0.91 -11.36
C ARG A 36 3.04 1.63 -10.84
N THR A 37 3.16 2.31 -9.70
CA THR A 37 2.03 2.98 -9.04
C THR A 37 1.90 4.46 -9.43
N ALA A 38 2.88 5.04 -10.12
CA ALA A 38 2.93 6.48 -10.45
C ALA A 38 1.67 6.99 -11.16
N ASN A 39 1.14 6.22 -12.13
CA ASN A 39 -0.08 6.59 -12.85
C ASN A 39 -1.32 6.59 -11.96
N ALA A 40 -1.43 5.62 -11.06
CA ALA A 40 -2.53 5.55 -10.09
C ALA A 40 -2.43 6.71 -9.09
N THR A 41 -1.24 6.95 -8.56
CA THR A 41 -0.94 8.06 -7.64
C THR A 41 -1.28 9.41 -8.27
N ASN A 42 -0.85 9.66 -9.51
CA ASN A 42 -1.18 10.89 -10.22
C ASN A 42 -2.68 11.06 -10.44
N THR A 43 -3.38 9.99 -10.82
CA THR A 43 -4.83 10.02 -11.02
C THR A 43 -5.57 10.33 -9.71
N LEU A 44 -5.19 9.71 -8.60
CA LEU A 44 -5.79 9.95 -7.29
C LEU A 44 -5.54 11.38 -6.81
N ASN A 45 -4.32 11.89 -6.99
CA ASN A 45 -3.97 13.27 -6.67
C ASN A 45 -4.83 14.27 -7.47
N LEU A 46 -5.10 14.00 -8.74
CA LEU A 46 -5.98 14.84 -9.57
C LEU A 46 -7.44 14.82 -9.09
N LEU A 47 -7.97 13.68 -8.67
CA LEU A 47 -9.33 13.57 -8.16
C LEU A 47 -9.53 14.33 -6.84
N LEU A 48 -8.51 14.35 -5.99
CA LEU A 48 -8.52 15.07 -4.73
C LEU A 48 -8.25 16.56 -4.89
N ASN A 49 -7.58 16.96 -5.99
CA ASN A 49 -7.32 18.36 -6.27
C ASN A 49 -8.64 19.13 -6.40
N SER A 50 -8.75 20.26 -5.70
CA SER A 50 -9.95 21.12 -5.64
C SER A 50 -11.24 20.46 -5.10
N HIS A 51 -11.16 19.28 -4.48
CA HIS A 51 -12.31 18.64 -3.85
C HIS A 51 -12.60 19.22 -2.45
N ASP A 52 -13.74 19.90 -2.28
CA ASP A 52 -14.20 20.37 -0.96
C ASP A 52 -15.12 19.34 -0.29
N LYS A 53 -14.57 18.59 0.68
CA LYS A 53 -15.32 17.59 1.47
C LYS A 53 -16.43 18.16 2.35
N ARG A 54 -16.45 19.47 2.59
CA ARG A 54 -17.48 20.13 3.43
C ARG A 54 -18.78 20.33 2.66
N LEU A 55 -18.74 20.23 1.33
CA LEU A 55 -19.88 20.41 0.47
C LEU A 55 -20.43 19.05 0.01
N ARG A 56 -21.74 18.88 0.12
CA ARG A 56 -22.44 17.74 -0.50
C ARG A 56 -22.23 17.79 -2.02
N PRO A 57 -22.11 16.64 -2.71
CA PRO A 57 -22.10 16.62 -4.18
C PRO A 57 -23.26 17.42 -4.77
N LYS A 58 -22.97 18.21 -5.81
CA LYS A 58 -23.93 19.12 -6.46
C LYS A 58 -24.60 20.09 -5.47
N PHE A 59 -23.82 20.69 -4.57
CA PHE A 59 -24.30 21.67 -3.59
C PHE A 59 -25.08 22.81 -4.27
N GLY A 60 -26.23 23.19 -3.72
CA GLY A 60 -27.16 24.16 -4.32
C GLY A 60 -28.00 23.65 -5.50
N GLY A 61 -27.72 22.44 -6.00
CA GLY A 61 -28.47 21.79 -7.06
C GLY A 61 -29.53 20.80 -6.56
N ARG A 62 -29.85 19.82 -7.40
CA ARG A 62 -30.79 18.74 -7.07
C ARG A 62 -30.28 17.91 -5.88
N PRO A 63 -31.18 17.31 -5.08
CA PRO A 63 -30.80 16.36 -4.04
C PRO A 63 -29.95 15.20 -4.58
N VAL A 64 -29.07 14.67 -3.72
CA VAL A 64 -28.30 13.45 -4.01
C VAL A 64 -29.10 12.25 -3.52
N THR A 65 -29.34 11.29 -4.41
CA THR A 65 -29.94 10.00 -4.05
C THR A 65 -28.85 9.07 -3.53
N VAL A 66 -29.03 8.55 -2.32
CA VAL A 66 -28.11 7.58 -1.70
C VAL A 66 -28.84 6.24 -1.64
N TYR A 67 -28.22 5.20 -2.19
CA TYR A 67 -28.69 3.83 -2.08
C TYR A 67 -28.04 3.20 -0.85
N VAL A 68 -28.85 2.62 0.02
CA VAL A 68 -28.41 1.98 1.27
C VAL A 68 -28.74 0.49 1.17
N ASP A 69 -27.78 -0.34 1.54
CA ASP A 69 -27.93 -1.79 1.63
C ASP A 69 -27.46 -2.24 3.02
N LEU A 70 -28.16 -3.21 3.60
CA LEU A 70 -27.94 -3.70 4.96
C LEU A 70 -27.87 -5.22 4.92
N TYR A 71 -26.67 -5.77 5.17
CA TYR A 71 -26.46 -7.20 5.32
C TYR A 71 -26.32 -7.55 6.81
N ILE A 72 -27.43 -7.98 7.41
CA ILE A 72 -27.48 -8.36 8.82
C ILE A 72 -27.06 -9.83 8.94
N VAL A 73 -25.88 -10.05 9.54
CA VAL A 73 -25.33 -11.40 9.74
C VAL A 73 -26.03 -12.12 10.88
N ASP A 74 -26.26 -11.41 11.98
CA ASP A 74 -26.93 -11.93 13.17
C ASP A 74 -27.64 -10.77 13.90
N ILE A 75 -28.79 -11.07 14.50
CA ILE A 75 -29.50 -10.15 15.38
C ILE A 75 -29.35 -10.71 16.78
N GLY A 76 -28.56 -10.01 17.61
CA GLY A 76 -28.36 -10.39 19.00
C GLY A 76 -29.63 -10.31 19.85
N ASP A 77 -29.50 -10.67 21.12
CA ASP A 77 -30.62 -10.74 22.05
C ASP A 77 -31.38 -9.42 22.17
N ILE A 78 -32.71 -9.50 22.06
CA ILE A 78 -33.60 -8.37 22.22
C ILE A 78 -34.03 -8.30 23.69
N SER A 79 -33.71 -7.20 24.38
CA SER A 79 -34.23 -6.95 25.73
C SER A 79 -35.72 -6.63 25.69
N VAL A 80 -36.50 -7.35 26.48
CA VAL A 80 -37.97 -7.16 26.60
C VAL A 80 -38.38 -6.37 27.84
N THR A 81 -37.42 -5.84 28.60
CA THR A 81 -37.71 -5.00 29.78
C THR A 81 -37.76 -3.52 29.37
N ASN A 82 -38.80 -2.81 29.83
CA ASN A 82 -39.00 -1.37 29.62
C ASN A 82 -37.98 -0.53 30.40
#